data_AF-A0A261FFS7-F1
#
_entry.id   AF-A0A261FFS7-F1
#
_cell.length_a   1.000
_cell.length_b   1.000
_cell.length_c   1.000
_cell.angle_alpha   90.00
_cell.angle_beta   90.00
_cell.angle_gamma   90.00
#
_symmetry.space_group_name_H-M   'P 1'
#
loop_
_entity.id
_entity.type
_entity.pdbx_description
1 polymer ?
#
loop_
_entity_poly.entity_id
_entity_poly.type
_entity_poly.pdbx_seq_one_letter_code
_entity_poly.pdbx_strand_id
1 'polypeptide(L)' 'MNTSKQIAAGISAELARRGHSKRELADVWGVTQQTVYSKLATGMLTTDEVDKVAQFLSISFVDLVKASLMLADSRMGVAA' A
#
# COMPACT_ATOMS: atom_id res chain seq x y z
N MET A 1 8.11 11.20 -7.75
CA MET A 1 6.99 10.48 -7.11
C MET A 1 7.12 10.68 -5.61
N ASN A 2 6.09 11.18 -4.91
CA ASN A 2 6.19 11.47 -3.47
C ASN A 2 6.14 10.17 -2.65
N THR A 3 6.85 10.11 -1.52
CA THR A 3 6.99 8.92 -0.64
C THR A 3 5.65 8.27 -0.30
N SER A 4 4.62 9.08 -0.05
CA SER A 4 3.28 8.58 0.29
C SER A 4 2.58 7.85 -0.87
N LYS A 5 2.79 8.30 -2.12
CA LYS A 5 2.31 7.59 -3.32
C LYS A 5 3.09 6.29 -3.54
N GLN A 6 4.37 6.24 -3.18
CA GLN A 6 5.15 5.00 -3.23
C GLN A 6 4.61 3.97 -2.25
N ILE A 7 4.32 4.39 -1.01
CA ILE A 7 3.71 3.54 0.01
C ILE A 7 2.36 2.98 -0.48
N ALA A 8 1.50 3.83 -1.04
CA ALA A 8 0.21 3.39 -1.58
C ALA A 8 0.33 2.38 -2.75
N ALA A 9 1.31 2.61 -3.65
CA ALA A 9 1.59 1.68 -4.74
C ALA A 9 2.16 0.34 -4.22
N GLY A 10 3.02 0.39 -3.21
CA GLY A 10 3.59 -0.78 -2.56
C GLY A 10 2.55 -1.60 -1.81
N ILE A 11 1.65 -0.97 -1.06
CA ILE A 11 0.48 -1.62 -0.45
C ILE A 11 -0.35 -2.34 -1.52
N SER A 12 -0.63 -1.67 -2.63
CA SER A 12 -1.39 -2.26 -3.74
C SER A 12 -0.69 -3.50 -4.33
N ALA A 13 0.64 -3.45 -4.45
CA ALA A 13 1.43 -4.55 -4.96
C ALA A 13 1.51 -5.71 -3.95
N GLU A 14 1.67 -5.42 -2.67
CA GLU A 14 1.78 -6.43 -1.62
C GLU A 14 0.44 -7.16 -1.40
N LEU A 15 -0.69 -6.45 -1.49
CA LEU A 15 -2.01 -7.07 -1.54
C LEU A 15 -2.11 -8.07 -2.70
N ALA A 16 -1.79 -7.63 -3.91
CA ALA A 16 -1.83 -8.48 -5.10
C ALA A 16 -0.89 -9.69 -4.97
N ARG A 17 0.32 -9.49 -4.45
CA ARG A 17 1.31 -10.56 -4.21
C ARG A 17 0.78 -11.65 -3.27
N ARG A 18 -0.08 -11.27 -2.32
CA ARG A 18 -0.71 -12.17 -1.35
C ARG A 18 -2.10 -12.66 -1.78
N GLY A 19 -2.57 -12.28 -2.96
CA GLY A 19 -3.88 -12.69 -3.48
C GLY A 19 -5.07 -11.88 -2.93
N HIS A 20 -4.81 -10.75 -2.27
CA HIS A 20 -5.84 -9.83 -1.80
C HIS A 20 -6.14 -8.72 -2.80
N SER A 21 -7.38 -8.29 -2.79
CA SER A 21 -7.91 -7.17 -3.56
C SER A 21 -7.88 -5.88 -2.73
N LYS A 22 -7.79 -4.74 -3.42
CA LYS A 22 -7.94 -3.42 -2.78
C LYS A 22 -9.31 -3.26 -2.11
N ARG A 23 -10.32 -3.97 -2.61
CA ARG A 23 -11.69 -3.92 -2.07
C ARG A 23 -11.74 -4.37 -0.61
N GLU A 24 -10.94 -5.36 -0.22
CA GLU A 24 -10.91 -5.86 1.16
C GLU A 24 -10.44 -4.79 2.15
N LEU A 25 -9.66 -3.79 1.70
CA LEU A 25 -9.29 -2.67 2.56
C LEU A 25 -10.48 -1.80 2.99
N ALA A 26 -11.61 -1.86 2.28
CA ALA A 26 -12.82 -1.15 2.69
C ALA A 26 -13.29 -1.62 4.07
N ASP A 27 -13.27 -2.94 4.29
CA ASP A 27 -13.65 -3.56 5.56
C ASP A 27 -12.58 -3.31 6.64
N VAL A 28 -11.29 -3.36 6.26
CA VAL A 28 -10.16 -3.09 7.17
C VAL A 28 -10.15 -1.64 7.67
N TRP A 29 -10.48 -0.68 6.80
CA TRP A 29 -10.48 0.74 7.15
C TRP A 29 -11.84 1.26 7.62
N GLY A 30 -12.91 0.48 7.47
CA GLY A 30 -14.27 0.91 7.79
C GLY A 30 -14.78 2.04 6.89
N VAL A 31 -14.38 2.03 5.61
CA VAL A 31 -14.72 3.08 4.63
C VAL A 31 -15.26 2.46 3.34
N THR A 32 -15.79 3.29 2.43
CA THR A 32 -16.26 2.79 1.13
C THR A 32 -15.09 2.38 0.22
N GLN A 33 -15.35 1.48 -0.71
CA GLN A 33 -14.37 1.10 -1.74
C GLN A 33 -13.86 2.32 -2.52
N GLN A 34 -14.75 3.26 -2.86
CA GLN A 34 -14.38 4.48 -3.55
C GLN A 34 -13.36 5.30 -2.75
N THR A 35 -13.54 5.40 -1.43
CA THR A 35 -12.57 6.06 -0.54
C THR A 35 -11.23 5.35 -0.55
N VAL A 36 -11.20 4.01 -0.57
CA VAL A 36 -9.96 3.24 -0.69
C VAL A 36 -9.21 3.59 -1.97
N TYR A 37 -9.89 3.51 -3.12
CA TYR A 37 -9.26 3.80 -4.42
C TYR A 37 -8.75 5.24 -4.48
N SER A 38 -9.52 6.20 -3.96
CA SER A 38 -9.12 7.61 -3.89
C SER A 38 -7.85 7.80 -3.03
N LYS A 39 -7.80 7.20 -1.84
CA LYS A 39 -6.64 7.26 -0.95
C LYS A 39 -5.40 6.62 -1.55
N LEU A 40 -5.55 5.45 -2.19
CA LEU A 40 -4.44 4.77 -2.85
C LEU A 40 -3.94 5.54 -4.09
N ALA A 41 -4.82 6.20 -4.84
CA ALA A 41 -4.46 7.00 -6.00
C ALA A 41 -3.76 8.32 -5.62
N THR A 42 -4.25 8.98 -4.57
CA THR A 42 -3.70 10.25 -4.09
C THR A 42 -2.44 10.05 -3.23
N GLY A 43 -2.29 8.89 -2.60
CA GLY A 43 -1.26 8.65 -1.58
C GLY A 43 -1.57 9.32 -0.24
N MET A 44 -2.83 9.70 0.01
CA MET A 44 -3.26 10.31 1.28
C MET A 44 -3.65 9.22 2.28
N LEU A 45 -2.63 8.51 2.75
CA LEU A 45 -2.74 7.46 3.77
C LEU A 45 -2.26 7.98 5.11
N THR A 46 -3.00 7.66 6.18
CA THR A 46 -2.52 7.87 7.56
C THR A 46 -1.64 6.70 8.00
N THR A 47 -0.83 6.91 9.03
CA THR A 47 -0.04 5.83 9.65
C THR A 47 -0.94 4.68 10.13
N ASP A 48 -2.11 5.01 10.68
CA ASP A 48 -3.10 4.05 11.19
C ASP A 48 -3.68 3.16 10.07
N GLU A 49 -3.95 3.75 8.90
CA GLU A 49 -4.42 3.02 7.71
C GLU A 49 -3.36 2.04 7.20
N VAL A 50 -2.10 2.46 7.19
CA VAL A 50 -0.97 1.60 6.79
C VAL A 50 -0.76 0.47 7.81
N ASP A 51 -0.85 0.77 9.10
CA ASP A 51 -0.72 -0.24 10.15
C ASP A 51 -1.83 -1.29 10.09
N LYS A 52 -3.08 -0.87 9.88
CA LYS A 52 -4.20 -1.80 9.68
C LYS A 52 -3.99 -2.72 8.47
N VAL A 53 -3.41 -2.21 7.39
CA VAL A 53 -3.04 -3.07 6.24
C VAL A 53 -1.94 -4.06 6.64
N ALA A 54 -0.92 -3.62 7.38
CA ALA A 54 0.15 -4.49 7.84
C ALA A 54 -0.40 -5.63 8.72
N GLN A 55 -1.30 -5.31 9.66
CA GLN A 55 -2.01 -6.28 10.50
C GLN A 55 -2.86 -7.24 9.65
N PHE A 56 -3.65 -6.73 8.70
CA PHE A 56 -4.45 -7.53 7.79
C PHE A 56 -3.59 -8.53 7.00
N LEU A 57 -2.42 -8.10 6.55
CA LEU A 57 -1.47 -8.94 5.81
C LEU A 57 -0.57 -9.78 6.71
N SER A 58 -0.73 -9.71 8.04
CA SER A 58 0.12 -10.39 9.03
C SER A 58 1.61 -10.12 8.83
N ILE A 59 1.98 -8.85 8.66
CA ILE A 59 3.37 -8.37 8.59
C ILE A 59 3.58 -7.14 9.47
N SER A 60 4.85 -6.84 9.78
CA SER A 60 5.16 -5.63 10.52
C SER A 60 4.96 -4.37 9.66
N PHE A 61 4.57 -3.27 10.31
CA PHE A 61 4.47 -1.95 9.68
C PHE A 61 5.76 -1.59 8.92
N VAL A 62 6.91 -1.83 9.55
CA VAL A 62 8.23 -1.50 8.99
C VAL A 62 8.51 -2.32 7.74
N ASP A 63 8.16 -3.61 7.72
CA ASP A 63 8.39 -4.46 6.55
C ASP A 63 7.48 -4.08 5.39
N LEU A 64 6.22 -3.72 5.66
CA LEU A 64 5.30 -3.22 4.63
C LEU A 64 5.83 -1.92 4.00
N VAL A 65 6.30 -0.98 4.82
CA VAL A 65 6.88 0.29 4.33
C VAL A 65 8.16 0.02 3.54
N LYS A 66 9.07 -0.81 4.04
CA LYS A 66 10.29 -1.19 3.32
C LYS A 66 9.98 -1.84 1.97
N ALA A 67 9.10 -2.82 1.93
CA ALA A 67 8.68 -3.47 0.69
C ALA A 67 8.11 -2.46 -0.31
N SER A 68 7.32 -1.51 0.19
CA SER A 68 6.74 -0.46 -0.64
C SER A 68 7.77 0.51 -1.24
N LEU A 69 8.83 0.82 -0.48
CA LEU A 69 9.92 1.69 -0.94
C LEU A 69 10.89 0.95 -1.87
N MET A 70 11.18 -0.33 -1.61
CA MET A 70 12.06 -1.16 -2.45
C MET A 70 11.47 -1.41 -3.84
N LEU A 71 10.15 -1.62 -3.94
CA LEU A 71 9.44 -1.73 -5.23
C LEU A 71 9.62 -0.50 -6.13
N ALA A 72 9.84 0.69 -5.55
CA ALA A 72 10.09 1.91 -6.32
C ALA A 72 11.52 1.96 -6.87
N ASP A 73 12.49 1.39 -6.16
CA ASP A 73 13.90 1.37 -6.54
C ASP A 73 14.15 0.42 -7.72
N SER A 74 13.56 -0.79 -7.69
CA SER A 74 13.68 -1.77 -8.78
C SER A 74 13.07 -1.31 -10.12
N ARG A 75 12.15 -0.32 -10.10
CA ARG A 75 11.57 0.27 -11.32
C ARG A 75 12.42 1.39 -11.93
N MET A 76 13.40 1.91 -11.18
CA MET A 76 14.39 2.89 -11.68
C MET A 76 15.63 2.22 -12.29
N GLY A 77 15.83 0.91 -12.05
CA GLY A 77 16.99 0.15 -12.50
C GLY A 77 16.90 -0.44 -13.92
N VAL A 78 15.88 -0.10 -14.71
CA VAL A 78 15.75 -0.54 -16.12
C VAL A 78 15.82 0.69 -17.03
N ALA A 79 16.90 1.43 -16.93
CA ALA A 79 17.28 2.51 -17.85
C ALA A 79 18.79 2.74 -17.76
N ALA A 80 19.58 1.75 -18.19
CA ALA A 80 21.00 1.90 -18.51
C ALA A 80 21.37 0.87 -19.58
#